data_AF-A0A1M4T5Y5-F1
#
_entry.id   AF-A0A1M4T5Y5-F1
#
_cell.length_a   1.000
_cell.length_b   1.000
_cell.length_c   1.000
_cell.angle_alpha   90.00
_cell.angle_beta   90.00
_cell.angle_gamma   90.00
#
_symmetry.space_group_name_H-M   'P 1'
#
loop_
_entity.id
_entity.type
_entity.pdbx_description
1 polymer ?
#
loop_
_entity_poly.entity_id
_entity_poly.type
_entity_poly.pdbx_seq_one_letter_code
_entity_poly.pdbx_strand_id
1 'polypeptide(L)'
;MIVQSDVAMEPIAIRNRVFKHMLATRDWKYRIFLRYLRFFKYAAFAPIRGEFLECYYVLMRFLDDIVDGDAPMPKGYLSGKDYLLEKIEFSKNTIHPKDEVDHLMVHCFKLAEKFGEDFREETADILNSLLFDANRRGKMIIFPKEDLIHHFHLLDIRGTIKATLKVFKDNPEKYTLLEPLGMACRYQYDIEDIAADLAAGYVNISQEECIRLQISKEDLNNPASKRIKKWLLERAEKGMQLLEEHHRRLPEGNFSLLQKWAFTLVYEIPAKKVFKQIISDNQNN
;
A
#
# COMPACT_ATOMS: atom_id res chain seq x y z
N MET A 1 25.05 34.61 10.46
CA MET A 1 24.11 34.41 9.33
C MET A 1 24.75 33.39 8.41
N ILE A 2 24.52 32.10 8.67
CA ILE A 2 25.08 31.01 7.86
C ILE A 2 24.02 30.69 6.81
N VAL A 3 24.31 31.06 5.56
CA VAL A 3 23.57 30.58 4.40
C VAL A 3 23.83 29.08 4.33
N GLN A 4 22.86 28.27 4.74
CA GLN A 4 22.86 26.85 4.39
C GLN A 4 22.69 26.79 2.88
N SER A 5 23.79 26.55 2.18
CA SER A 5 23.78 26.19 0.76
C SER A 5 22.93 24.94 0.58
N ASP A 6 21.92 25.02 -0.29
CA ASP A 6 21.21 23.87 -0.86
C ASP A 6 22.19 23.01 -1.66
N VAL A 7 22.98 22.20 -0.95
CA VAL A 7 23.70 21.11 -1.59
C VAL A 7 22.63 20.07 -1.88
N ALA A 8 22.24 19.95 -3.15
CA ALA A 8 21.38 18.88 -3.63
C ALA A 8 21.94 17.54 -3.09
N MET A 9 21.29 16.98 -2.08
CA MET A 9 21.76 15.74 -1.49
C MET A 9 21.68 14.64 -2.53
N GLU A 10 22.72 13.83 -2.62
CA GLU A 10 22.71 12.69 -3.54
C GLU A 10 21.51 11.77 -3.24
N PRO A 11 20.81 11.25 -4.26
CA PRO A 11 19.63 10.39 -4.07
C PRO A 11 19.85 9.21 -3.10
N ILE A 12 21.07 8.68 -3.07
CA ILE A 12 21.48 7.61 -2.15
C ILE A 12 21.48 8.09 -0.70
N ALA A 13 21.94 9.31 -0.43
CA ALA A 13 21.94 9.90 0.91
C ALA A 13 20.51 10.14 1.39
N ILE A 14 19.63 10.63 0.52
CA ILE A 14 18.20 10.83 0.79
C ILE A 14 17.54 9.50 1.14
N ARG A 15 17.66 8.50 0.26
CA ARG A 15 17.12 7.15 0.50
C ARG A 15 17.61 6.59 1.84
N ASN A 16 18.91 6.68 2.11
CA ASN A 16 19.48 6.15 3.35
C ASN A 16 18.93 6.86 4.59
N ARG A 17 18.66 8.17 4.54
CA ARG A 17 18.06 8.88 5.66
C ARG A 17 16.61 8.46 5.87
N VAL A 18 15.79 8.44 4.82
CA VAL A 18 14.39 7.97 4.90
C VAL A 18 14.35 6.53 5.43
N PHE A 19 15.20 5.66 4.89
CA PHE A 19 15.32 4.27 5.33
C PHE A 19 15.74 4.15 6.81
N LYS A 20 16.71 4.95 7.27
CA LYS A 20 17.13 4.98 8.68
C LYS A 20 16.01 5.45 9.59
N HIS A 21 15.26 6.47 9.17
CA HIS A 21 14.09 6.96 9.90
C HIS A 21 13.08 5.83 10.08
N MET A 22 12.68 5.16 8.98
CA MET A 22 11.75 4.03 9.04
C MET A 22 12.27 2.87 9.90
N LEU A 23 13.56 2.54 9.83
CA LEU A 23 14.13 1.50 10.70
C LEU A 23 14.07 1.87 12.19
N ALA A 24 14.22 3.15 12.53
CA ALA A 24 14.21 3.63 13.90
C ALA A 24 12.79 3.66 14.51
N THR A 25 11.78 3.99 13.71
CA THR A 25 10.40 4.20 14.18
C THR A 25 9.51 2.96 14.06
N ARG A 26 9.87 1.95 13.24
CA ARG A 26 9.00 0.82 12.92
C ARG A 26 9.33 -0.48 13.68
N ASP A 27 8.28 -1.29 13.83
CA ASP A 27 8.30 -2.60 14.48
C ASP A 27 9.17 -3.65 13.77
N TRP A 28 9.52 -4.70 14.51
CA TRP A 28 10.42 -5.75 14.05
C TRP A 28 9.97 -6.46 12.77
N LYS A 29 8.65 -6.63 12.56
CA LYS A 29 8.08 -7.23 11.33
C LYS A 29 8.49 -6.44 10.09
N TYR A 30 8.48 -5.12 10.19
CA TYR A 30 8.84 -4.21 9.11
C TYR A 30 10.34 -4.27 8.78
N ARG A 31 11.18 -4.37 9.82
CA ARG A 31 12.63 -4.56 9.65
C ARG A 31 12.95 -5.87 8.91
N ILE A 32 12.15 -6.91 9.11
CA ILE A 32 12.29 -8.19 8.39
C ILE A 32 11.86 -8.04 6.93
N PHE A 33 10.73 -7.39 6.65
CA PHE A 33 10.29 -7.12 5.29
C PHE A 33 11.34 -6.34 4.48
N LEU A 34 11.90 -5.27 5.04
CA LEU A 34 12.97 -4.50 4.40
C LEU A 34 14.25 -5.33 4.13
N ARG A 35 14.56 -6.30 4.99
CA ARG A 35 15.67 -7.25 4.77
C ARG A 35 15.35 -8.21 3.61
N TYR A 36 14.11 -8.68 3.48
CA TYR A 36 13.69 -9.50 2.34
C TYR A 36 13.65 -8.72 1.04
N LEU A 37 13.23 -7.45 1.05
CA LEU A 37 13.27 -6.58 -0.13
C LEU A 37 14.70 -6.45 -0.68
N ARG A 38 15.69 -6.32 0.22
CA ARG A 38 17.11 -6.36 -0.14
C ARG A 38 17.56 -7.73 -0.65
N PHE A 39 17.01 -8.83 -0.14
CA PHE A 39 17.28 -10.15 -0.69
C PHE A 39 16.76 -10.29 -2.13
N PHE A 40 15.56 -9.77 -2.44
CA PHE A 40 15.00 -9.76 -3.81
C PHE A 40 15.88 -8.98 -4.80
N LYS A 41 16.52 -7.89 -4.36
CA LYS A 41 17.51 -7.15 -5.17
C LYS A 41 18.66 -8.02 -5.68
N TYR A 42 19.10 -8.99 -4.87
CA TYR A 42 20.19 -9.90 -5.23
C TYR A 42 19.68 -11.18 -5.92
N ALA A 43 18.50 -11.68 -5.53
CA ALA A 43 17.93 -12.92 -6.08
C ALA A 43 17.40 -12.77 -7.52
N ALA A 44 16.99 -11.57 -7.95
CA ALA A 44 16.45 -11.33 -9.29
C ALA A 44 17.53 -11.08 -10.37
N PHE A 45 18.83 -11.18 -10.03
CA PHE A 45 19.99 -10.91 -10.92
C PHE A 45 19.88 -9.61 -11.72
N ALA A 46 19.16 -8.61 -11.20
CA ALA A 46 18.93 -7.34 -11.87
C ALA A 46 19.13 -6.17 -10.89
N PRO A 47 20.40 -5.76 -10.68
CA PRO A 47 20.75 -4.76 -9.66
C PRO A 47 19.95 -3.46 -9.78
N ILE A 48 19.71 -2.98 -11.01
CA ILE A 48 18.96 -1.74 -11.28
C ILE A 48 17.50 -1.89 -10.85
N ARG A 49 16.85 -3.02 -11.16
CA ARG A 49 15.44 -3.27 -10.81
C ARG A 49 15.27 -3.45 -9.30
N GLY A 50 16.23 -4.11 -8.66
CA GLY A 50 16.25 -4.23 -7.21
C GLY A 50 16.50 -2.91 -6.49
N GLU A 51 17.38 -2.05 -7.02
CA GLU A 51 17.57 -0.69 -6.51
C GLU A 51 16.33 0.18 -6.69
N PHE A 52 15.67 0.10 -7.86
CA PHE A 52 14.39 0.74 -8.11
C PHE A 52 13.34 0.29 -7.09
N LEU A 53 13.16 -1.01 -6.90
CA LEU A 53 12.18 -1.56 -5.96
C LEU A 53 12.42 -1.04 -4.53
N GLU A 54 13.67 -1.00 -4.09
CA GLU A 54 14.05 -0.44 -2.78
C GLU A 54 13.72 1.05 -2.69
N CYS A 55 14.09 1.85 -3.67
CA CYS A 55 13.84 3.29 -3.65
C CYS A 55 12.35 3.63 -3.76
N TYR A 56 11.62 2.91 -4.62
CA TYR A 56 10.20 3.13 -4.89
C TYR A 56 9.35 2.73 -3.69
N TYR A 57 9.66 1.60 -3.03
CA TYR A 57 9.00 1.21 -1.79
C TYR A 57 9.25 2.24 -0.68
N VAL A 58 10.50 2.70 -0.52
CA VAL A 58 10.87 3.73 0.46
C VAL A 58 10.11 5.03 0.19
N LEU A 59 10.01 5.44 -1.07
CA LEU A 59 9.27 6.63 -1.49
C LEU A 59 7.79 6.53 -1.10
N MET A 60 7.11 5.47 -1.52
CA MET A 60 5.67 5.32 -1.27
C MET A 60 5.38 5.19 0.22
N ARG A 61 6.18 4.43 0.96
CA ARG A 61 6.00 4.31 2.41
C ARG A 61 6.23 5.64 3.11
N PHE A 62 7.24 6.41 2.75
CA PHE A 62 7.48 7.67 3.43
C PHE A 62 6.36 8.69 3.18
N LEU A 63 5.75 8.67 2.00
CA LEU A 63 4.56 9.47 1.70
C LEU A 63 3.34 9.06 2.52
N ASP A 64 3.10 7.75 2.63
CA ASP A 64 2.10 7.14 3.49
C ASP A 64 2.31 7.55 4.97
N ASP A 65 3.54 7.43 5.47
CA ASP A 65 3.93 7.83 6.84
C ASP A 65 3.66 9.33 7.13
N ILE A 66 3.86 10.22 6.15
CA ILE A 66 3.55 11.65 6.32
C ILE A 66 2.03 11.87 6.43
N VAL A 67 1.26 11.16 5.62
CA VAL A 67 -0.22 11.24 5.60
C VAL A 67 -0.82 10.66 6.87
N ASP A 68 -0.26 9.55 7.33
CA ASP A 68 -0.58 8.89 8.60
C ASP A 68 0.09 9.53 9.81
N GLY A 69 0.84 10.63 9.63
CA GLY A 69 1.39 11.42 10.73
C GLY A 69 2.42 10.67 11.57
N ASP A 70 2.91 9.54 11.05
CA ASP A 70 4.01 8.74 11.60
C ASP A 70 5.38 9.37 11.27
N ALA A 71 5.43 10.20 10.22
CA ALA A 71 6.57 11.02 9.85
C ALA A 71 6.26 12.52 9.95
N PRO A 72 7.25 13.37 10.25
CA PRO A 72 7.04 14.81 10.36
C PRO A 72 6.65 15.43 9.01
N MET A 73 5.69 16.35 9.04
CA MET A 73 5.30 17.14 7.87
C MET A 73 6.50 17.96 7.35
N PRO A 74 6.78 17.95 6.02
CA PRO A 74 7.81 18.81 5.45
C PRO A 74 7.52 20.30 5.67
N LYS A 75 8.59 21.09 5.81
CA LYS A 75 8.47 22.53 6.06
C LYS A 75 7.72 23.22 4.92
N GLY A 76 6.78 24.09 5.27
CA GLY A 76 6.02 24.90 4.30
C GLY A 76 4.67 24.32 3.90
N TYR A 77 4.33 23.10 4.30
CA TYR A 77 3.01 22.50 4.07
C TYR A 77 2.13 22.61 5.31
N LEU A 78 0.85 22.89 5.09
CA LEU A 78 -0.16 23.01 6.15
C LEU A 78 -0.80 21.67 6.50
N SER A 79 -0.84 20.73 5.55
CA SER A 79 -1.46 19.43 5.72
C SER A 79 -0.84 18.37 4.80
N GLY A 80 -0.97 17.09 5.17
CA GLY A 80 -0.53 15.97 4.32
C GLY A 80 -1.29 15.90 2.99
N LYS A 81 -2.52 16.42 2.95
CA LYS A 81 -3.30 16.58 1.73
C LYS A 81 -2.63 17.55 0.75
N ASP A 82 -2.26 18.74 1.21
CA ASP A 82 -1.61 19.75 0.36
C ASP A 82 -0.28 19.23 -0.15
N TYR A 83 0.44 18.50 0.70
CA TYR A 83 1.68 17.84 0.34
C TYR A 83 1.47 16.82 -0.78
N LEU A 84 0.53 15.89 -0.64
CA LEU A 84 0.24 14.88 -1.65
C LEU A 84 -0.25 15.47 -2.98
N LEU A 85 -1.11 16.50 -2.93
CA LEU A 85 -1.58 17.18 -4.15
C LEU A 85 -0.40 17.71 -4.96
N GLU A 86 0.59 18.31 -4.29
CA GLU A 86 1.80 18.74 -4.98
C GLU A 86 2.59 17.56 -5.54
N LYS A 87 2.74 16.46 -4.80
CA LYS A 87 3.48 15.26 -5.28
C LYS A 87 2.79 14.56 -6.44
N ILE A 88 1.46 14.58 -6.52
CA ILE A 88 0.70 14.08 -7.67
C ILE A 88 0.99 14.92 -8.92
N GLU A 89 1.05 16.25 -8.78
CA GLU A 89 1.39 17.13 -9.91
C GLU A 89 2.85 16.96 -10.32
N PHE A 90 3.75 16.88 -9.34
CA PHE A 90 5.17 16.64 -9.59
C PHE A 90 5.42 15.28 -10.26
N SER A 91 4.69 14.22 -9.90
CA SER A 91 4.88 12.89 -10.51
C SER A 91 4.54 12.87 -12.00
N LYS A 92 3.64 13.75 -12.44
CA LYS A 92 3.30 13.94 -13.87
C LYS A 92 4.36 14.75 -14.60
N ASN A 93 4.94 15.75 -13.93
CA ASN A 93 5.93 16.66 -14.50
C ASN A 93 7.08 16.90 -13.52
N THR A 94 8.13 16.07 -13.62
CA THR A 94 9.23 16.02 -12.64
C THR A 94 10.29 17.11 -12.87
N ILE A 95 9.85 18.35 -13.06
CA ILE A 95 10.71 19.52 -13.27
C ILE A 95 10.84 20.29 -11.95
N HIS A 96 12.05 20.76 -11.63
CA HIS A 96 12.37 21.54 -10.43
C HIS A 96 11.97 20.84 -9.11
N PRO A 97 12.65 19.73 -8.73
CA PRO A 97 12.40 19.08 -7.44
C PRO A 97 12.57 20.07 -6.29
N LYS A 98 11.59 20.15 -5.39
CA LYS A 98 11.57 21.11 -4.27
C LYS A 98 12.07 20.50 -2.97
N ASP A 99 11.86 19.20 -2.80
CA ASP A 99 12.26 18.48 -1.61
C ASP A 99 12.84 17.09 -1.90
N GLU A 100 13.10 16.38 -0.83
CA GLU A 100 13.81 15.11 -0.82
C GLU A 100 12.98 13.99 -1.43
N VAL A 101 11.66 14.06 -1.28
CA VAL A 101 10.72 13.14 -1.92
C VAL A 101 10.72 13.35 -3.42
N ASP A 102 10.71 14.59 -3.89
CA ASP A 102 10.81 14.90 -5.33
C ASP A 102 12.12 14.37 -5.93
N HIS A 103 13.23 14.59 -5.24
CA HIS A 103 14.54 14.05 -5.66
C HIS A 103 14.56 12.52 -5.69
N LEU A 104 13.96 11.85 -4.71
CA LEU A 104 13.85 10.39 -4.68
C LEU A 104 12.93 9.88 -5.79
N MET A 105 11.83 10.57 -6.09
CA MET A 105 10.91 10.24 -7.18
C MET A 105 11.58 10.37 -8.55
N VAL A 106 12.29 11.48 -8.80
CA VAL A 106 13.11 11.67 -10.01
C VAL A 106 14.13 10.54 -10.15
N HIS A 107 14.78 10.15 -9.04
CA HIS A 107 15.73 9.05 -9.07
C HIS A 107 15.06 7.71 -9.42
N CYS A 108 13.89 7.41 -8.86
CA CYS A 108 13.11 6.22 -9.21
C CYS A 108 12.77 6.19 -10.70
N PHE A 109 12.28 7.30 -11.28
CA PHE A 109 11.96 7.34 -12.71
C PHE A 109 13.20 7.18 -13.60
N LYS A 110 14.33 7.79 -13.24
CA LYS A 110 15.60 7.56 -13.95
C LYS A 110 16.08 6.11 -13.86
N LEU A 111 15.84 5.42 -12.74
CA LEU A 111 16.15 3.99 -12.63
C LEU A 111 15.21 3.15 -13.51
N ALA A 112 13.92 3.48 -13.55
CA ALA A 112 12.93 2.83 -14.40
C ALA A 112 13.27 2.93 -15.89
N GLU A 113 13.65 4.12 -16.35
CA GLU A 113 14.08 4.37 -17.73
C GLU A 113 15.25 3.47 -18.15
N LYS A 114 16.19 3.19 -17.23
CA LYS A 114 17.35 2.31 -17.51
C LYS A 114 16.96 0.86 -17.78
N PHE A 115 15.81 0.40 -17.30
CA PHE A 115 15.25 -0.89 -17.68
C PHE A 115 14.04 -0.76 -18.60
N GLY A 116 13.80 0.41 -19.21
CA GLY A 116 12.81 0.60 -20.27
C GLY A 116 11.36 0.51 -19.80
N GLU A 117 11.05 0.99 -18.59
CA GLU A 117 9.68 1.08 -18.08
C GLU A 117 9.35 2.52 -17.67
N ASP A 118 8.07 2.87 -17.70
CA ASP A 118 7.54 4.10 -17.11
C ASP A 118 6.59 3.73 -15.96
N PHE A 119 6.70 4.43 -14.82
CA PHE A 119 5.90 4.19 -13.60
C PHE A 119 5.02 5.37 -13.22
N ARG A 120 4.90 6.39 -14.08
CA ARG A 120 4.10 7.59 -13.78
C ARG A 120 2.62 7.27 -13.54
N GLU A 121 2.05 6.34 -14.30
CA GLU A 121 0.66 5.91 -14.12
C GLU A 121 0.47 5.22 -12.77
N GLU A 122 1.30 4.23 -12.43
CA GLU A 122 1.22 3.53 -11.15
C GLU A 122 1.51 4.45 -9.96
N THR A 123 2.43 5.41 -10.15
CA THR A 123 2.70 6.44 -9.14
C THR A 123 1.46 7.30 -8.93
N ALA A 124 0.83 7.78 -10.00
CA ALA A 124 -0.38 8.59 -9.89
C ALA A 124 -1.51 7.82 -9.21
N ASP A 125 -1.71 6.55 -9.55
CA ASP A 125 -2.70 5.69 -8.91
C ASP A 125 -2.46 5.60 -7.39
N ILE A 126 -1.27 5.17 -6.98
CA ILE A 126 -0.92 5.00 -5.56
C ILE A 126 -1.07 6.33 -4.81
N LEU A 127 -0.57 7.44 -5.35
CA LEU A 127 -0.66 8.76 -4.71
C LEU A 127 -2.11 9.25 -4.59
N ASN A 128 -2.97 8.98 -5.57
CA ASN A 128 -4.39 9.33 -5.47
C ASN A 128 -5.13 8.46 -4.44
N SER A 129 -4.69 7.21 -4.24
CA SER A 129 -5.18 6.39 -3.11
C SER A 129 -4.77 6.99 -1.76
N LEU A 130 -3.50 7.37 -1.60
CA LEU A 130 -3.04 8.04 -0.36
C LEU A 130 -3.76 9.38 -0.13
N LEU A 131 -4.08 10.10 -1.20
CA LEU A 131 -4.84 11.36 -1.11
C LEU A 131 -6.27 11.12 -0.62
N PHE A 132 -6.89 10.01 -1.01
CA PHE A 132 -8.19 9.61 -0.47
C PHE A 132 -8.12 9.41 1.04
N ASP A 133 -7.09 8.71 1.53
CA ASP A 133 -6.86 8.52 2.98
C ASP A 133 -6.60 9.85 3.70
N ALA A 134 -5.71 10.70 3.15
CA ALA A 134 -5.46 12.04 3.68
C ALA A 134 -6.75 12.89 3.79
N ASN A 135 -7.68 12.73 2.85
CA ASN A 135 -8.94 13.48 2.85
C ASN A 135 -9.94 12.98 3.88
N ARG A 136 -9.88 11.73 4.32
CA ARG A 136 -10.88 11.12 5.23
C ARG A 136 -10.38 10.91 6.65
N ARG A 137 -9.07 11.01 6.89
CA ARG A 137 -8.45 10.81 8.21
C ARG A 137 -9.11 11.64 9.30
N GLY A 138 -9.42 11.01 10.44
CA GLY A 138 -10.02 11.66 11.60
C GLY A 138 -11.49 12.07 11.43
N LYS A 139 -12.13 11.76 10.29
CA LYS A 139 -13.49 12.25 9.97
C LYS A 139 -14.60 11.23 10.19
N MET A 140 -14.27 9.93 10.32
CA MET A 140 -15.26 8.85 10.49
C MET A 140 -16.33 8.86 9.38
N ILE A 141 -15.94 9.21 8.15
CA ILE A 141 -16.85 9.27 7.01
C ILE A 141 -17.10 7.84 6.52
N ILE A 142 -18.37 7.48 6.41
CA ILE A 142 -18.81 6.21 5.81
C ILE A 142 -19.05 6.47 4.32
N PHE A 143 -18.29 5.78 3.48
CA PHE A 143 -18.39 5.90 2.02
C PHE A 143 -19.25 4.79 1.42
N PRO A 144 -19.92 5.04 0.28
CA PRO A 144 -20.45 3.99 -0.59
C PRO A 144 -19.39 2.95 -0.94
N LYS A 145 -19.82 1.70 -1.18
CA LYS A 145 -18.91 0.60 -1.55
C LYS A 145 -18.16 0.91 -2.85
N GLU A 146 -18.82 1.56 -3.79
CA GLU A 146 -18.22 1.93 -5.07
C GLU A 146 -17.02 2.87 -4.89
N ASP A 147 -17.13 3.87 -4.03
CA ASP A 147 -16.04 4.81 -3.72
C ASP A 147 -14.85 4.09 -3.05
N LEU A 148 -15.14 3.24 -2.04
CA LEU A 148 -14.09 2.45 -1.38
C LEU A 148 -13.40 1.50 -2.36
N ILE A 149 -14.16 0.84 -3.24
CA ILE A 149 -13.59 -0.02 -4.29
C ILE A 149 -12.77 0.79 -5.28
N HIS A 150 -13.24 1.96 -5.70
CA HIS A 150 -12.47 2.80 -6.61
C HIS A 150 -11.09 3.11 -6.03
N HIS A 151 -11.01 3.57 -4.78
CA HIS A 151 -9.71 3.93 -4.20
C HIS A 151 -8.86 2.72 -3.82
N PHE A 152 -9.42 1.70 -3.17
CA PHE A 152 -8.62 0.55 -2.72
C PHE A 152 -8.30 -0.43 -3.86
N HIS A 153 -9.23 -0.66 -4.77
CA HIS A 153 -9.04 -1.62 -5.85
C HIS A 153 -8.44 -0.98 -7.11
N LEU A 154 -9.07 0.08 -7.63
CA LEU A 154 -8.64 0.65 -8.91
C LEU A 154 -7.35 1.44 -8.79
N LEU A 155 -7.08 2.07 -7.65
CA LEU A 155 -5.89 2.91 -7.48
C LEU A 155 -4.77 2.14 -6.74
N ASP A 156 -5.02 1.68 -5.52
CA ASP A 156 -3.97 0.97 -4.75
C ASP A 156 -3.61 -0.41 -5.35
N ILE A 157 -4.56 -1.35 -5.37
CA ILE A 157 -4.27 -2.73 -5.82
C ILE A 157 -3.77 -2.76 -7.26
N ARG A 158 -4.45 -2.07 -8.19
CA ARG A 158 -4.00 -1.98 -9.59
C ARG A 158 -2.60 -1.38 -9.69
N GLY A 159 -2.38 -0.21 -9.11
CA GLY A 159 -1.10 0.51 -9.19
C GLY A 159 0.06 -0.32 -8.64
N THR A 160 -0.14 -0.90 -7.46
CA THR A 160 0.87 -1.73 -6.78
C THR A 160 1.18 -3.03 -7.54
N ILE A 161 0.15 -3.73 -8.05
CA ILE A 161 0.35 -4.96 -8.83
C ILE A 161 1.02 -4.65 -10.18
N LYS A 162 0.53 -3.66 -10.93
CA LYS A 162 1.13 -3.28 -12.22
C LYS A 162 2.60 -2.87 -12.05
N ALA A 163 2.91 -2.06 -11.04
CA ALA A 163 4.29 -1.65 -10.75
C ALA A 163 5.16 -2.89 -10.46
N THR A 164 4.66 -3.82 -9.66
CA THR A 164 5.37 -5.06 -9.35
C THR A 164 5.63 -5.89 -10.61
N LEU A 165 4.63 -6.06 -11.48
CA LEU A 165 4.77 -6.79 -12.75
C LEU A 165 5.83 -6.14 -13.66
N LYS A 166 5.82 -4.81 -13.80
CA LYS A 166 6.86 -4.05 -14.54
C LYS A 166 8.26 -4.30 -13.99
N VAL A 167 8.44 -4.25 -12.67
CA VAL A 167 9.72 -4.54 -12.01
C VAL A 167 10.20 -5.95 -12.35
N PHE A 168 9.30 -6.94 -12.41
CA PHE A 168 9.66 -8.30 -12.77
C PHE A 168 9.72 -8.58 -14.28
N LYS A 169 9.51 -7.57 -15.14
CA LYS A 169 9.45 -7.70 -16.60
C LYS A 169 8.36 -8.65 -17.08
N ASP A 170 7.23 -8.64 -16.38
CA ASP A 170 6.01 -9.32 -16.79
C ASP A 170 5.02 -8.30 -17.39
N ASN A 171 3.99 -8.80 -18.08
CA ASN A 171 2.96 -7.96 -18.67
C ASN A 171 2.08 -7.33 -17.56
N PRO A 172 2.05 -5.99 -17.41
CA PRO A 172 1.24 -5.32 -16.40
C PRO A 172 -0.26 -5.59 -16.55
N GLU A 173 -0.75 -5.88 -17.75
CA GLU A 173 -2.17 -6.19 -17.99
C GLU A 173 -2.61 -7.54 -17.39
N LYS A 174 -1.65 -8.37 -16.95
CA LYS A 174 -1.94 -9.56 -16.13
C LYS A 174 -2.41 -9.22 -14.72
N TYR A 175 -2.40 -7.95 -14.30
CA TYR A 175 -2.86 -7.56 -12.96
C TYR A 175 -4.27 -8.07 -12.67
N THR A 176 -5.14 -8.13 -13.69
CA THR A 176 -6.51 -8.64 -13.56
C THR A 176 -6.54 -10.07 -13.03
N LEU A 177 -5.54 -10.91 -13.35
CA LEU A 177 -5.44 -12.29 -12.85
C LEU A 177 -5.01 -12.34 -11.37
N LEU A 178 -4.37 -11.29 -10.88
CA LEU A 178 -3.87 -11.16 -9.51
C LEU A 178 -4.82 -10.33 -8.62
N GLU A 179 -5.81 -9.67 -9.20
CA GLU A 179 -6.84 -8.88 -8.49
C GLU A 179 -7.50 -9.64 -7.33
N PRO A 180 -7.91 -10.93 -7.46
CA PRO A 180 -8.47 -11.65 -6.32
C PRO A 180 -7.50 -11.76 -5.15
N LEU A 181 -6.20 -11.99 -5.41
CA LEU A 181 -5.17 -12.01 -4.38
C LEU A 181 -4.97 -10.62 -3.76
N GLY A 182 -4.92 -9.57 -4.59
CA GLY A 182 -4.81 -8.19 -4.10
C GLY A 182 -5.97 -7.79 -3.19
N MET A 183 -7.20 -8.13 -3.58
CA MET A 183 -8.40 -7.91 -2.78
C MET A 183 -8.40 -8.72 -1.48
N ALA A 184 -7.92 -9.97 -1.52
CA ALA A 184 -7.75 -10.76 -0.31
C ALA A 184 -6.72 -10.12 0.63
N CYS A 185 -5.57 -9.65 0.14
CA CYS A 185 -4.60 -8.93 0.97
C CYS A 185 -5.21 -7.66 1.56
N ARG A 186 -6.04 -6.91 0.81
CA ARG A 186 -6.74 -5.76 1.37
C ARG A 186 -7.67 -6.15 2.51
N TYR A 187 -8.44 -7.23 2.37
CA TYR A 187 -9.30 -7.71 3.46
C TYR A 187 -8.50 -8.20 4.66
N GLN A 188 -7.33 -8.79 4.43
CA GLN A 188 -6.41 -9.12 5.51
C GLN A 188 -6.04 -7.86 6.30
N TYR A 189 -5.59 -6.80 5.62
CA TYR A 189 -5.20 -5.55 6.30
C TYR A 189 -6.38 -4.88 7.00
N ASP A 190 -7.53 -4.78 6.35
CA ASP A 190 -8.75 -4.23 6.97
C ASP A 190 -9.14 -4.99 8.25
N ILE A 191 -8.91 -6.32 8.30
CA ILE A 191 -9.17 -7.15 9.48
C ILE A 191 -8.11 -6.93 10.57
N GLU A 192 -6.83 -6.95 10.22
CA GLU A 192 -5.72 -6.79 11.17
C GLU A 192 -5.73 -5.39 11.82
N ASP A 193 -6.09 -4.37 11.04
CA ASP A 193 -5.97 -2.97 11.42
C ASP A 193 -7.30 -2.33 11.84
N ILE A 194 -8.43 -3.05 11.85
CA ILE A 194 -9.78 -2.50 12.15
C ILE A 194 -9.82 -1.59 13.39
N ALA A 195 -9.13 -1.97 14.47
CA ALA A 195 -9.11 -1.18 15.70
C ALA A 195 -8.28 0.10 15.56
N ALA A 196 -7.12 0.02 14.88
CA ALA A 196 -6.26 1.16 14.63
C ALA A 196 -6.90 2.14 13.64
N ASP A 197 -7.51 1.62 12.57
CA ASP A 197 -8.21 2.38 11.55
C ASP A 197 -9.37 3.17 12.15
N LEU A 198 -10.25 2.51 12.91
CA LEU A 198 -11.38 3.20 13.56
C LEU A 198 -10.89 4.26 14.57
N ALA A 199 -9.81 3.99 15.31
CA ALA A 199 -9.19 4.96 16.21
C ALA A 199 -8.57 6.16 15.47
N ALA A 200 -8.02 5.94 14.28
CA ALA A 200 -7.49 6.99 13.41
C ALA A 200 -8.58 7.74 12.62
N GLY A 201 -9.85 7.32 12.75
CA GLY A 201 -10.98 7.92 12.07
C GLY A 201 -11.23 7.40 10.66
N TYR A 202 -10.60 6.27 10.29
CA TYR A 202 -10.81 5.56 9.04
C TYR A 202 -11.94 4.53 9.19
N VAL A 203 -12.94 4.62 8.31
CA VAL A 203 -14.02 3.62 8.24
C VAL A 203 -13.95 2.94 6.89
N ASN A 204 -13.44 1.69 6.88
CA ASN A 204 -13.33 0.86 5.66
C ASN A 204 -14.58 -0.05 5.46
N ILE A 205 -15.57 0.08 6.36
CA ILE A 205 -16.87 -0.58 6.25
C ILE A 205 -17.77 0.29 5.37
N SER A 206 -18.29 -0.27 4.29
CA SER A 206 -19.10 0.52 3.35
C SER A 206 -20.47 0.88 3.93
N GLN A 207 -21.09 1.91 3.36
CA GLN A 207 -22.44 2.34 3.74
C GLN A 207 -23.46 1.20 3.64
N GLU A 208 -23.40 0.41 2.59
CA GLU A 208 -24.28 -0.74 2.33
C GLU A 208 -24.06 -1.85 3.37
N GLU A 209 -22.81 -2.06 3.80
CA GLU A 209 -22.50 -3.00 4.87
C GLU A 209 -22.97 -2.50 6.23
N CYS A 210 -22.79 -1.20 6.51
CA CYS A 210 -23.33 -0.59 7.72
C CYS A 210 -24.85 -0.73 7.80
N ILE A 211 -25.56 -0.47 6.70
CA ILE A 211 -27.03 -0.63 6.64
C ILE A 211 -27.42 -2.10 6.86
N ARG A 212 -26.81 -3.03 6.09
CA ARG A 212 -27.16 -4.46 6.13
C ARG A 212 -26.86 -5.11 7.48
N LEU A 213 -25.76 -4.73 8.13
CA LEU A 213 -25.33 -5.24 9.43
C LEU A 213 -25.85 -4.38 10.60
N GLN A 214 -26.57 -3.30 10.30
CA GLN A 214 -27.08 -2.33 11.27
C GLN A 214 -25.97 -1.71 12.13
N ILE A 215 -24.76 -1.54 11.60
CA ILE A 215 -23.63 -0.92 12.30
C ILE A 215 -23.94 0.56 12.51
N SER A 216 -24.02 0.98 13.77
CA SER A 216 -24.22 2.38 14.15
C SER A 216 -22.88 3.08 14.45
N LYS A 217 -22.92 4.38 14.72
CA LYS A 217 -21.72 5.13 15.12
C LYS A 217 -21.12 4.61 16.43
N GLU A 218 -21.95 4.14 17.35
CA GLU A 218 -21.52 3.55 18.62
C GLU A 218 -20.74 2.26 18.39
N ASP A 219 -21.14 1.45 17.40
CA ASP A 219 -20.39 0.25 17.00
C ASP A 219 -19.03 0.61 16.40
N LEU A 220 -18.95 1.68 15.60
CA LEU A 220 -17.69 2.15 15.01
C LEU A 220 -16.71 2.70 16.04
N ASN A 221 -17.20 3.19 17.19
CA ASN A 221 -16.35 3.57 18.32
C ASN A 221 -15.96 2.37 19.21
N ASN A 222 -16.45 1.18 18.91
CA ASN A 222 -16.17 -0.04 19.65
C ASN A 222 -15.86 -1.21 18.69
N PRO A 223 -14.58 -1.39 18.32
CA PRO A 223 -14.15 -2.50 17.44
C PRO A 223 -14.54 -3.89 17.94
N ALA A 224 -14.81 -4.05 19.24
CA ALA A 224 -15.24 -5.32 19.83
C ALA A 224 -16.77 -5.56 19.73
N SER A 225 -17.54 -4.63 19.15
CA SER A 225 -18.99 -4.78 19.01
C SER A 225 -19.35 -6.01 18.19
N LYS A 226 -20.50 -6.63 18.50
CA LYS A 226 -20.95 -7.85 17.82
C LYS A 226 -21.14 -7.64 16.31
N ARG A 227 -21.54 -6.44 15.90
CA ARG A 227 -21.77 -6.10 14.49
C ARG A 227 -20.46 -5.94 13.72
N ILE A 228 -19.42 -5.34 14.34
CA ILE A 228 -18.07 -5.30 13.76
C ILE A 228 -17.48 -6.71 13.68
N LYS A 229 -17.62 -7.54 14.72
CA LYS A 229 -17.19 -8.95 14.67
C LYS A 229 -17.86 -9.73 13.55
N LYS A 230 -19.17 -9.53 13.34
CA LYS A 230 -19.91 -10.12 12.22
C LYS A 230 -19.38 -9.64 10.87
N TRP A 231 -19.06 -8.36 10.73
CA TRP A 231 -18.43 -7.83 9.52
C TRP A 231 -17.06 -8.46 9.26
N LEU A 232 -16.21 -8.58 10.29
CA LEU A 232 -14.90 -9.24 10.19
C LEU A 232 -15.03 -10.70 9.72
N LEU A 233 -16.00 -11.44 10.26
CA LEU A 233 -16.29 -12.81 9.82
C LEU A 233 -16.66 -12.86 8.33
N GLU A 234 -17.62 -12.04 7.89
CA GLU A 234 -18.02 -12.00 6.49
C GLU A 234 -16.88 -11.57 5.56
N ARG A 235 -15.99 -10.69 6.02
CA ARG A 235 -14.78 -10.30 5.28
C ARG A 235 -13.79 -11.45 5.17
N ALA A 236 -13.57 -12.21 6.25
CA ALA A 236 -12.72 -13.40 6.24
C ALA A 236 -13.26 -14.50 5.29
N GLU A 237 -14.57 -14.74 5.30
CA GLU A 237 -15.22 -15.71 4.40
C GLU A 237 -15.08 -15.32 2.93
N LYS A 238 -15.38 -14.05 2.60
CA LYS A 238 -15.15 -13.52 1.24
C LYS A 238 -13.68 -13.56 0.86
N GLY A 239 -12.78 -13.27 1.81
CA GLY A 239 -11.34 -13.38 1.64
C GLY A 239 -10.90 -14.79 1.22
N MET A 240 -11.44 -15.82 1.87
CA MET A 240 -11.19 -17.22 1.49
C MET A 240 -11.67 -17.52 0.06
N GLN A 241 -12.86 -17.05 -0.33
CA GLN A 241 -13.38 -17.20 -1.70
C GLN A 241 -12.48 -16.51 -2.73
N LEU A 242 -11.93 -15.33 -2.41
CA LEU A 242 -10.98 -14.63 -3.27
C LEU A 242 -9.66 -15.39 -3.44
N LEU A 243 -9.17 -16.08 -2.40
CA LEU A 243 -7.99 -16.93 -2.50
C LEU A 243 -8.24 -18.17 -3.38
N GLU A 244 -9.43 -18.78 -3.29
CA GLU A 244 -9.84 -19.88 -4.18
C GLU A 244 -9.93 -19.41 -5.64
N GLU A 245 -10.53 -18.23 -5.86
CA GLU A 245 -10.60 -17.62 -7.19
C GLU A 245 -9.21 -17.27 -7.74
N HIS A 246 -8.29 -16.79 -6.90
CA HIS A 246 -6.90 -16.59 -7.27
C HIS A 246 -6.25 -17.90 -7.75
N HIS A 247 -6.42 -18.99 -7.00
CA HIS A 247 -5.91 -20.31 -7.40
C HIS A 247 -6.47 -20.77 -8.74
N ARG A 248 -7.76 -20.52 -8.99
CA ARG A 248 -8.41 -20.87 -10.25
C ARG A 248 -7.83 -20.10 -11.44
N ARG A 249 -7.54 -18.80 -11.27
CA ARG A 249 -7.06 -17.91 -12.33
C ARG A 249 -5.55 -17.95 -12.55
N LEU A 250 -4.76 -18.33 -11.54
CA LEU A 250 -3.30 -18.32 -11.59
C LEU A 250 -2.70 -19.10 -12.78
N PRO A 251 -3.24 -20.26 -13.20
CA PRO A 251 -2.76 -20.97 -14.39
C PRO A 251 -2.87 -20.17 -15.70
N GLU A 252 -3.83 -19.25 -15.82
CA GLU A 252 -4.09 -18.47 -17.03
C GLU A 252 -2.96 -17.45 -17.32
N GLY A 253 -2.21 -17.05 -16.29
CA GLY A 253 -1.23 -15.96 -16.39
C GLY A 253 0.16 -16.35 -16.86
N ASN A 254 0.45 -17.65 -17.03
CA ASN A 254 1.79 -18.17 -17.38
C ASN A 254 2.92 -17.59 -16.50
N PHE A 255 2.65 -17.37 -15.21
CA PHE A 255 3.65 -16.87 -14.27
C PHE A 255 4.77 -17.88 -14.06
N SER A 256 6.00 -17.38 -13.87
CA SER A 256 7.15 -18.19 -13.49
C SER A 256 6.95 -18.88 -12.13
N LEU A 257 7.71 -19.95 -11.88
CA LEU A 257 7.67 -20.65 -10.60
C LEU A 257 8.03 -19.71 -9.43
N LEU A 258 9.00 -18.81 -9.61
CA LEU A 258 9.40 -17.86 -8.58
C LEU A 258 8.25 -16.90 -8.22
N GLN A 259 7.52 -16.40 -9.23
CA GLN A 259 6.35 -15.54 -9.00
C GLN A 259 5.25 -16.30 -8.26
N LYS A 260 4.93 -17.53 -8.69
CA LYS A 260 3.94 -18.38 -8.01
C LYS A 260 4.31 -18.61 -6.54
N TRP A 261 5.58 -18.90 -6.25
CA TRP A 261 6.07 -19.02 -4.88
C TRP A 261 5.94 -17.71 -4.09
N ALA A 262 6.24 -16.57 -4.71
CA ALA A 262 6.08 -15.27 -4.06
C ALA A 262 4.60 -14.99 -3.73
N PHE A 263 3.67 -15.23 -4.66
CA PHE A 263 2.23 -15.09 -4.44
C PHE A 263 1.77 -15.94 -3.26
N THR A 264 2.15 -17.21 -3.23
CA THR A 264 1.73 -18.11 -2.16
C THR A 264 2.36 -17.76 -0.81
N LEU A 265 3.69 -17.59 -0.74
CA LEU A 265 4.39 -17.45 0.54
C LEU A 265 4.25 -16.06 1.16
N VAL A 266 4.27 -15.01 0.34
CA VAL A 266 4.30 -13.62 0.83
C VAL A 266 2.90 -13.07 1.03
N TYR A 267 1.91 -13.51 0.25
CA TYR A 267 0.58 -12.90 0.22
C TYR A 267 -0.52 -13.88 0.64
N GLU A 268 -0.61 -15.04 -0.02
CA GLU A 268 -1.73 -15.96 0.19
C GLU A 268 -1.70 -16.61 1.59
N ILE A 269 -0.57 -17.17 2.02
CA ILE A 269 -0.46 -17.87 3.31
C ILE A 269 -0.74 -16.90 4.48
N PRO A 270 -0.17 -15.68 4.54
CA PRO A 270 -0.51 -14.71 5.56
C PRO A 270 -2.00 -14.36 5.59
N ALA A 271 -2.60 -14.03 4.44
CA ALA A 271 -4.03 -13.71 4.35
C ALA A 271 -4.90 -14.87 4.82
N LYS A 272 -4.61 -16.09 4.32
CA LYS A 272 -5.32 -17.33 4.69
C LYS A 272 -5.24 -17.62 6.18
N LYS A 273 -4.10 -17.33 6.82
CA LYS A 273 -3.92 -17.51 8.26
C LYS A 273 -4.85 -16.59 9.04
N VAL A 274 -4.90 -15.31 8.68
CA VAL A 274 -5.79 -14.32 9.33
C VAL A 274 -7.25 -14.71 9.14
N PHE A 275 -7.67 -15.05 7.92
CA PHE A 275 -9.06 -15.43 7.67
C PHE A 275 -9.49 -16.68 8.45
N LYS A 276 -8.65 -17.73 8.46
CA LYS A 276 -8.93 -18.94 9.25
C LYS A 276 -9.04 -18.66 10.74
N GLN A 277 -8.19 -17.78 11.26
CA GLN A 277 -8.25 -17.38 12.66
C GLN A 277 -9.59 -16.71 12.99
N ILE A 278 -10.01 -15.71 12.21
CA ILE A 278 -11.28 -15.02 12.41
C ILE A 278 -12.48 -15.98 12.32
N ILE A 279 -12.48 -16.88 11.33
CA ILE A 279 -13.55 -17.86 11.15
C ILE A 279 -13.61 -18.81 12.36
N SER A 280 -12.47 -19.34 12.81
CA SER A 280 -12.40 -20.24 13.96
C SER A 280 -12.82 -19.55 15.26
N ASP A 281 -12.40 -18.31 15.48
CA ASP A 281 -12.71 -17.56 16.71
C ASP A 281 -14.21 -17.22 16.81
N ASN A 282 -14.92 -17.12 15.68
CA ASN A 282 -16.37 -16.86 15.65
C ASN A 282 -17.22 -18.14 15.65
N GLN A 283 -16.67 -19.31 15.34
CA GLN A 283 -17.38 -20.59 15.47
C GLN A 283 -17.39 -21.11 16.92
N ASN A 284 -16.46 -20.64 17.75
CA ASN A 284 -16.29 -21.05 19.15
C ASN A 284 -16.94 -20.08 20.17
N ASN A 285 -17.62 -19.03 19.71
CA ASN A 285 -18.31 -18.02 20.53
C ASN A 285 -19.81 -18.02 20.27
#